data_AF-I4A4W8-F1
#
_entry.id   AF-I4A4W8-F1
#
_cell.length_a   1.000
_cell.length_b   1.000
_cell.length_c   1.000
_cell.angle_alpha   90.00
_cell.angle_beta   90.00
_cell.angle_gamma   90.00
#
_symmetry.space_group_name_H-M   'P 1'
#
loop_
_entity.id
_entity.type
_entity.pdbx_description
1 polymer ?
#
loop_
_entity_poly.entity_id
_entity_poly.type
_entity_poly.pdbx_seq_one_letter_code
_entity_poly.pdbx_strand_id
1 'polypeptide(L)'
;MAQVDYQEAKRILLSLYHRVSDSISDDVEKALEENKENLDALFNSNTQSYREALLGCALIHLIDSSVNIRLPYIKHGEGSFNGRSLDEYSVNPFLQEQLFPCSKGPYLAAFRRSVKLLPETAEGLRDKVGYAAMLDLLDVVENCNTEADTENFIMCLLQRFIILRNASYIRLARTGRFSIEQYRKLLLDLVSHQSGGLFPVLITIAFFQMLSEQHSLDWEITWQGINVADNATGAEGDVTIKSNGTTFLAIEITERPLDQRRIVSTFNTKIILNDVKEYLFIYTNTEPDDTAHQAAKTLFSQGYEVNFANIVELIINNFLALPSNARTIFSSKMLVLLDSREVPAAIKVKWNDSIKMVLAI
;
A
#
# COMPACT_ATOMS: atom_id res chain seq x y z
N MET A 1 27.84 -22.95 11.90
CA MET A 1 26.60 -22.25 12.29
C MET A 1 26.60 -20.95 11.53
N ALA A 2 25.76 -20.81 10.51
CA ALA A 2 25.78 -19.62 9.66
C ALA A 2 25.26 -18.42 10.46
N GLN A 3 26.16 -17.59 10.99
CA GLN A 3 25.78 -16.29 11.54
C GLN A 3 25.60 -15.36 10.35
N VAL A 4 24.36 -15.29 9.85
CA VAL A 4 24.03 -14.45 8.70
C VAL A 4 24.18 -12.99 9.07
N ASP A 5 25.05 -12.28 8.36
CA ASP A 5 25.10 -10.82 8.43
C ASP A 5 23.97 -10.25 7.55
N TYR A 6 22.90 -9.79 8.20
CA TYR A 6 21.72 -9.27 7.54
C TYR A 6 21.97 -7.94 6.81
N GLN A 7 22.96 -7.16 7.22
CA GLN A 7 23.35 -5.93 6.52
C GLN A 7 24.06 -6.28 5.21
N GLU A 8 24.94 -7.27 5.27
CA GLU A 8 25.63 -7.77 4.07
C GLU A 8 24.63 -8.40 3.08
N ALA A 9 23.69 -9.21 3.56
CA ALA A 9 22.64 -9.80 2.72
C ALA A 9 21.83 -8.72 1.97
N LYS A 10 21.49 -7.62 2.64
CA LYS A 10 20.81 -6.48 2.02
C LYS A 10 21.70 -5.76 1.00
N ARG A 11 22.99 -5.58 1.30
CA ARG A 11 23.96 -4.96 0.40
C ARG A 11 24.13 -5.76 -0.90
N ILE A 12 24.18 -7.09 -0.81
CA ILE A 12 24.23 -7.99 -1.96
C ILE A 12 22.99 -7.82 -2.85
N LEU A 13 21.78 -7.85 -2.26
CA LEU A 13 20.54 -7.62 -3.01
C LEU A 13 20.52 -6.28 -3.75
N LEU A 14 20.95 -5.20 -3.08
CA LEU A 14 21.05 -3.87 -3.70
C LEU A 14 22.05 -3.86 -4.86
N SER A 15 23.22 -4.48 -4.69
CA SER A 15 24.23 -4.57 -5.74
C SER A 15 23.73 -5.33 -6.97
N LEU A 16 23.07 -6.47 -6.78
CA LEU A 16 22.49 -7.27 -7.87
C LEU A 16 21.31 -6.54 -8.54
N TYR A 17 20.51 -5.82 -7.76
CA TYR A 17 19.43 -4.98 -8.29
C TYR A 17 19.94 -3.85 -9.19
N HIS A 18 21.02 -3.17 -8.80
CA HIS A 18 21.60 -2.14 -9.66
C HIS A 18 22.13 -2.72 -10.97
N ARG A 19 22.84 -3.87 -10.91
CA ARG A 19 23.32 -4.58 -12.10
C ARG A 19 22.18 -4.89 -13.08
N VAL A 20 21.09 -5.53 -12.60
CA VAL A 20 19.98 -5.92 -13.48
C VAL A 20 19.16 -4.71 -13.99
N SER A 21 19.16 -3.61 -13.24
CA SER A 21 18.48 -2.37 -13.65
C SER A 21 19.23 -1.63 -14.76
N ASP A 22 20.56 -1.76 -14.81
CA ASP A 22 21.41 -1.11 -15.82
C ASP A 22 21.46 -1.94 -17.12
N SER A 23 21.72 -3.24 -17.02
CA SER A 23 21.69 -4.15 -18.17
C SER A 23 21.48 -5.61 -17.74
N ILE A 24 20.88 -6.39 -18.63
CA ILE A 24 20.69 -7.83 -18.47
C ILE A 24 21.74 -8.53 -19.33
N SER A 25 22.47 -9.49 -18.77
CA SER A 25 23.40 -10.31 -19.53
C SER A 25 22.68 -11.44 -20.27
N ASP A 26 23.28 -11.94 -21.35
CA ASP A 26 22.75 -13.07 -22.12
C ASP A 26 22.47 -14.31 -21.25
N ASP A 27 23.30 -14.55 -20.22
CA ASP A 27 23.11 -15.66 -19.27
C ASP A 27 21.84 -15.50 -18.43
N VAL A 28 21.52 -14.27 -18.01
CA VAL A 28 20.29 -13.97 -17.27
C VAL A 28 19.07 -14.07 -18.20
N GLU A 29 19.16 -13.59 -19.44
CA GLU A 29 18.09 -13.76 -20.42
C GLU A 29 17.81 -15.23 -20.73
N LYS A 30 18.87 -16.03 -20.88
CA LYS A 30 18.76 -17.47 -21.11
C LYS A 30 18.10 -18.17 -19.93
N ALA A 31 18.55 -17.89 -18.69
CA ALA A 31 17.97 -18.47 -17.50
C ALA A 31 16.49 -18.08 -17.29
N LEU A 32 16.11 -16.85 -17.68
CA LEU A 32 14.71 -16.41 -17.68
C LEU A 32 13.84 -17.23 -18.64
N GLU A 33 14.32 -17.52 -19.86
CA GLU A 33 13.56 -18.31 -20.83
C GLU A 33 13.52 -19.80 -20.45
N GLU A 34 14.62 -20.37 -19.98
CA GLU A 34 14.69 -21.78 -19.52
C GLU A 34 13.73 -22.07 -18.36
N ASN A 35 13.53 -21.10 -17.46
CA ASN A 35 12.69 -21.25 -16.28
C ASN A 35 11.33 -20.54 -16.38
N LYS A 36 10.95 -20.10 -17.59
CA LYS A 36 9.82 -19.19 -17.81
C LYS A 36 8.49 -19.69 -17.27
N GLU A 37 8.14 -20.95 -17.51
CA GLU A 37 6.86 -21.52 -17.07
C GLU A 37 6.74 -21.49 -15.54
N ASN A 38 7.80 -21.89 -14.84
CA ASN A 38 7.84 -21.87 -13.37
C ASN A 38 7.88 -20.45 -12.81
N LEU A 39 8.64 -19.54 -13.43
CA LEU A 39 8.65 -18.13 -13.06
C LEU A 39 7.28 -17.48 -13.28
N ASP A 40 6.58 -17.81 -14.37
CA ASP A 40 5.22 -17.34 -14.65
C ASP A 40 4.23 -17.87 -13.61
N ALA A 41 4.24 -19.17 -13.33
CA ALA A 41 3.39 -19.77 -12.31
C ALA A 41 3.63 -19.16 -10.92
N LEU A 42 4.90 -18.94 -10.54
CA LEU A 42 5.28 -18.35 -9.28
C LEU A 42 4.86 -16.88 -9.16
N PHE A 43 5.17 -16.05 -10.16
CA PHE A 43 4.89 -14.61 -10.09
C PHE A 43 3.42 -14.26 -10.31
N ASN A 44 2.64 -15.13 -10.96
CA ASN A 44 1.18 -15.02 -11.07
C ASN A 44 0.44 -15.61 -9.86
N SER A 45 1.14 -16.28 -8.94
CA SER A 45 0.56 -16.78 -7.69
C SER A 45 -0.03 -15.63 -6.86
N ASN A 46 -1.22 -15.86 -6.30
CA ASN A 46 -1.82 -14.96 -5.31
C ASN A 46 -1.07 -14.99 -3.96
N THR A 47 -0.18 -15.97 -3.75
CA THR A 47 0.60 -16.15 -2.53
C THR A 47 1.98 -15.51 -2.69
N GLN A 48 2.07 -14.21 -2.44
CA GLN A 48 3.29 -13.40 -2.64
C GLN A 48 4.50 -13.95 -1.88
N SER A 49 4.26 -14.52 -0.71
CA SER A 49 5.30 -15.09 0.12
C SER A 49 6.10 -16.21 -0.55
N TYR A 50 5.60 -16.89 -1.59
CA TYR A 50 6.38 -17.90 -2.31
C TYR A 50 7.58 -17.30 -3.07
N ARG A 51 7.36 -16.20 -3.80
CA ARG A 51 8.45 -15.51 -4.53
C ARG A 51 9.44 -14.84 -3.57
N GLU A 52 8.96 -14.36 -2.42
CA GLU A 52 9.80 -13.80 -1.36
C GLU A 52 10.67 -14.87 -0.70
N ALA A 53 10.07 -16.03 -0.38
CA ALA A 53 10.79 -17.16 0.19
C ALA A 53 11.86 -17.69 -0.76
N LEU A 54 11.56 -17.83 -2.06
CA LEU A 54 12.54 -18.24 -3.06
C LEU A 54 13.71 -17.26 -3.16
N LEU A 55 13.44 -15.94 -3.17
CA LEU A 55 14.49 -14.92 -3.17
C LEU A 55 15.37 -15.03 -1.92
N GLY A 56 14.77 -15.22 -0.74
CA GLY A 56 15.50 -15.44 0.50
C GLY A 56 16.34 -16.71 0.50
N CYS A 57 15.83 -17.80 -0.09
CA CYS A 57 16.54 -19.07 -0.24
C CYS A 57 17.75 -18.95 -1.17
N ALA A 58 17.58 -18.29 -2.33
CA ALA A 58 18.69 -18.03 -3.25
C ALA A 58 19.76 -17.13 -2.60
N LEU A 59 19.34 -16.10 -1.86
CA LEU A 59 20.25 -15.19 -1.16
C LEU A 59 21.07 -15.92 -0.08
N ILE A 60 20.45 -16.77 0.75
CA ILE A 60 21.21 -17.50 1.77
C ILE A 60 22.14 -18.53 1.13
N HIS A 61 21.75 -19.15 0.01
CA HIS A 61 22.61 -20.06 -0.74
C HIS A 61 23.86 -19.36 -1.28
N LEU A 62 23.69 -18.12 -1.77
CA LEU A 62 24.81 -17.29 -2.23
C LEU A 62 25.77 -16.93 -1.09
N ILE A 63 25.24 -16.60 0.09
CA ILE A 63 26.04 -16.20 1.26
C ILE A 63 26.75 -17.41 1.90
N ASP A 64 26.06 -18.55 2.00
CA ASP A 64 26.58 -19.78 2.58
C ASP A 64 25.97 -21.00 1.88
N SER A 65 26.72 -21.54 0.92
CA SER A 65 26.30 -22.71 0.13
C SER A 65 26.25 -24.01 0.93
N SER A 66 26.72 -24.03 2.19
CA SER A 66 26.57 -25.18 3.09
C SER A 66 25.18 -25.27 3.73
N VAL A 67 24.37 -24.21 3.61
CA VAL A 67 23.00 -24.17 4.13
C VAL A 67 22.07 -25.01 3.26
N ASN A 68 21.25 -25.83 3.92
CA ASN A 68 20.11 -26.48 3.30
C ASN A 68 18.94 -25.49 3.22
N ILE A 69 18.72 -24.95 2.02
CA ILE A 69 17.70 -23.93 1.77
C ILE A 69 16.26 -24.42 1.96
N ARG A 70 16.04 -25.73 2.09
CA ARG A 70 14.71 -26.31 2.40
C ARG A 70 14.36 -26.30 3.87
N LEU A 71 15.30 -25.92 4.74
CA LEU A 71 15.16 -25.92 6.20
C LEU A 71 15.23 -24.49 6.79
N PRO A 72 14.20 -23.65 6.58
CA PRO A 72 14.22 -22.24 6.97
C PRO A 72 13.97 -21.97 8.47
N TYR A 73 14.02 -23.01 9.31
CA TYR A 73 13.93 -22.90 10.77
C TYR A 73 15.12 -23.57 11.44
N ILE A 74 15.85 -22.82 12.29
CA ILE A 74 17.02 -23.30 13.06
C ILE A 74 16.75 -24.62 13.82
N LYS A 75 15.51 -24.85 14.25
CA LYS A 75 15.12 -26.08 14.97
C LYS A 75 15.08 -27.33 14.10
N HIS A 76 15.29 -27.24 12.78
CA HIS A 76 15.30 -28.38 11.87
C HIS A 76 16.63 -29.15 11.85
N GLY A 77 17.67 -28.64 12.49
CA GLY A 77 18.93 -29.34 12.68
C GLY A 77 20.09 -28.76 11.86
N GLU A 78 21.09 -29.58 11.58
CA GLU A 78 22.29 -29.18 10.85
C GLU A 78 21.97 -28.65 9.45
N GLY A 79 22.67 -27.60 9.03
CA GLY A 79 22.44 -26.93 7.75
C GLY A 79 21.18 -26.06 7.68
N SER A 80 20.35 -26.00 8.74
CA SER A 80 19.17 -25.10 8.75
C SER A 80 19.55 -23.63 8.95
N PHE A 81 18.68 -22.73 8.51
CA PHE A 81 18.85 -21.28 8.65
C PHE A 81 17.62 -20.61 9.27
N ASN A 82 17.71 -19.31 9.58
CA ASN A 82 16.59 -18.53 10.09
C ASN A 82 15.99 -17.67 8.98
N GLY A 83 15.09 -18.26 8.18
CA GLY A 83 14.46 -17.55 7.07
C GLY A 83 13.61 -16.37 7.54
N ARG A 84 12.97 -16.47 8.71
CA ARG A 84 12.17 -15.37 9.26
C ARG A 84 13.01 -14.12 9.52
N SER A 85 14.15 -14.26 10.20
CA SER A 85 15.01 -13.11 10.47
C SER A 85 15.70 -12.60 9.21
N LEU A 86 16.08 -13.48 8.28
CA LEU A 86 16.58 -13.05 6.97
C LEU A 86 15.55 -12.19 6.22
N ASP A 87 14.28 -12.55 6.31
CA ASP A 87 13.22 -11.76 5.70
C ASP A 87 13.01 -10.41 6.39
N GLU A 88 12.78 -10.45 7.70
CA GLU A 88 12.45 -9.26 8.51
C GLU A 88 13.56 -8.20 8.46
N TYR A 89 14.82 -8.61 8.35
CA TYR A 89 15.97 -7.69 8.38
C TYR A 89 16.59 -7.39 7.03
N SER A 90 16.39 -8.21 5.99
CA SER A 90 17.06 -8.04 4.70
C SER A 90 16.10 -8.04 3.51
N VAL A 91 15.38 -9.14 3.28
CA VAL A 91 14.60 -9.34 2.04
C VAL A 91 13.38 -8.41 2.01
N ASN A 92 12.52 -8.46 3.02
CA ASN A 92 11.30 -7.63 3.05
C ASN A 92 11.63 -6.13 3.06
N PRO A 93 12.55 -5.61 3.90
CA PRO A 93 12.98 -4.22 3.83
C PRO A 93 13.49 -3.81 2.45
N PHE A 94 14.32 -4.64 1.81
CA PHE A 94 14.78 -4.37 0.44
C PHE A 94 13.62 -4.29 -0.55
N LEU A 95 12.69 -5.26 -0.53
CA LEU A 95 11.54 -5.28 -1.42
C LEU A 95 10.64 -4.06 -1.22
N GLN A 96 10.42 -3.64 0.03
CA GLN A 96 9.67 -2.43 0.37
C GLN A 96 10.38 -1.16 -0.13
N GLU A 97 11.68 -1.02 0.12
CA GLU A 97 12.47 0.14 -0.32
C GLU A 97 12.51 0.28 -1.85
N GLN A 98 12.59 -0.83 -2.58
CA GLN A 98 12.53 -0.84 -4.05
C GLN A 98 11.09 -0.87 -4.61
N LEU A 99 10.10 -0.86 -3.72
CA LEU A 99 8.66 -0.80 -4.00
C LEU A 99 8.17 -1.96 -4.86
N PHE A 100 8.74 -3.13 -4.64
CA PHE A 100 8.25 -4.37 -5.23
C PHE A 100 6.98 -4.85 -4.50
N PRO A 101 5.98 -5.40 -5.22
CA PRO A 101 4.82 -6.01 -4.58
C PRO A 101 5.23 -7.20 -3.70
N CYS A 102 5.15 -7.00 -2.39
CA CYS A 102 5.53 -7.96 -1.36
C CYS A 102 4.49 -8.03 -0.23
N SER A 103 4.58 -9.10 0.55
CA SER A 103 3.74 -9.38 1.69
C SER A 103 4.10 -8.46 2.87
N LYS A 104 3.08 -8.09 3.66
CA LYS A 104 3.22 -7.15 4.79
C LYS A 104 3.89 -7.75 6.03
N GLY A 105 4.10 -9.07 6.05
CA GLY A 105 4.69 -9.79 7.16
C GLY A 105 5.74 -10.77 6.66
N PRO A 106 6.38 -11.53 7.56
CA PRO A 106 7.47 -12.41 7.15
C PRO A 106 7.01 -13.41 6.10
N TYR A 107 7.79 -13.70 5.05
CA TYR A 107 7.40 -14.63 3.98
C TYR A 107 7.06 -16.03 4.51
N LEU A 108 7.59 -16.43 5.67
CA LEU A 108 7.24 -17.72 6.28
C LEU A 108 5.84 -17.74 6.92
N ALA A 109 5.17 -16.60 7.06
CA ALA A 109 3.84 -16.50 7.67
C ALA A 109 2.73 -17.12 6.80
N ALA A 110 2.93 -17.21 5.48
CA ALA A 110 2.01 -17.92 4.59
C ALA A 110 2.04 -19.44 4.80
N PHE A 111 3.06 -19.95 5.48
CA PHE A 111 3.23 -21.36 5.74
C PHE A 111 2.84 -21.72 7.19
N ARG A 112 2.57 -23.02 7.43
CA ARG A 112 2.36 -23.52 8.79
C ARG A 112 3.65 -23.36 9.63
N ARG A 113 3.50 -23.33 10.95
CA ARG A 113 4.65 -23.22 11.88
C ARG A 113 5.69 -24.30 11.60
N SER A 114 6.96 -23.91 11.59
CA SER A 114 8.10 -24.82 11.40
C SER A 114 8.09 -25.58 10.06
N VAL A 115 7.65 -24.92 8.98
CA VAL A 115 7.57 -25.49 7.63
C VAL A 115 8.93 -25.89 7.05
N LYS A 116 9.00 -27.06 6.41
CA LYS A 116 10.07 -27.44 5.48
C LYS A 116 9.60 -27.22 4.05
N LEU A 117 10.47 -26.77 3.16
CA LEU A 117 10.14 -26.53 1.76
C LEU A 117 10.26 -27.84 0.96
N LEU A 118 9.31 -28.73 1.20
CA LEU A 118 9.23 -30.08 0.64
C LEU A 118 7.87 -30.31 -0.05
N PRO A 119 7.75 -31.31 -0.95
CA PRO A 119 6.49 -31.60 -1.65
C PRO A 119 5.30 -31.85 -0.71
N GLU A 120 5.49 -32.52 0.42
CA GLU A 120 4.42 -32.90 1.36
C GLU A 120 3.77 -31.66 2.02
N THR A 121 4.50 -30.55 2.12
CA THR A 121 3.98 -29.29 2.64
C THR A 121 2.83 -28.74 1.79
N ALA A 122 2.76 -29.10 0.50
CA ALA A 122 1.72 -28.66 -0.43
C ALA A 122 0.30 -29.05 0.03
N GLU A 123 0.15 -30.13 0.80
CA GLU A 123 -1.15 -30.58 1.31
C GLU A 123 -1.85 -29.53 2.19
N GLY A 124 -1.06 -28.73 2.91
CA GLY A 124 -1.56 -27.70 3.81
C GLY A 124 -1.80 -26.34 3.16
N LEU A 125 -1.53 -26.18 1.86
CA LEU A 125 -1.51 -24.91 1.15
C LEU A 125 -2.66 -24.80 0.15
N ARG A 126 -3.21 -23.59 0.01
CA ARG A 126 -4.30 -23.30 -0.93
C ARG A 126 -3.81 -23.22 -2.37
N ASP A 127 -2.67 -22.59 -2.58
CA ASP A 127 -2.06 -22.44 -3.90
C ASP A 127 -0.95 -23.48 -4.08
N LYS A 128 -1.33 -24.62 -4.67
CA LYS A 128 -0.44 -25.75 -4.92
C LYS A 128 0.41 -25.55 -6.18
N VAL A 129 -0.13 -24.85 -7.18
CA VAL A 129 0.58 -24.61 -8.46
C VAL A 129 1.74 -23.66 -8.22
N GLY A 130 1.50 -22.53 -7.55
CA GLY A 130 2.56 -21.59 -7.20
C GLY A 130 3.61 -22.21 -6.27
N TYR A 131 3.20 -23.10 -5.36
CA TYR A 131 4.13 -23.79 -4.47
C TYR A 131 4.98 -24.84 -5.21
N ALA A 132 4.40 -25.62 -6.12
CA ALA A 132 5.15 -26.57 -6.95
C ALA A 132 6.20 -25.84 -7.81
N ALA A 133 5.81 -24.76 -8.48
CA ALA A 133 6.75 -23.94 -9.24
C ALA A 133 7.87 -23.35 -8.37
N MET A 134 7.57 -22.97 -7.12
CA MET A 134 8.59 -22.54 -6.16
C MET A 134 9.58 -23.67 -5.83
N LEU A 135 9.11 -24.92 -5.65
CA LEU A 135 9.98 -26.06 -5.37
C LEU A 135 10.88 -26.40 -6.56
N ASP A 136 10.34 -26.39 -7.78
CA ASP A 136 11.11 -26.65 -9.00
C ASP A 136 12.20 -25.57 -9.18
N LEU A 137 11.89 -24.31 -8.85
CA LEU A 137 12.86 -23.23 -8.85
C LEU A 137 13.88 -23.31 -7.70
N LEU A 138 13.53 -23.91 -6.55
CA LEU A 138 14.51 -24.23 -5.51
C LEU A 138 15.48 -25.32 -5.97
N ASP A 139 15.02 -26.30 -6.74
CA ASP A 139 15.93 -27.29 -7.35
C ASP A 139 16.96 -26.61 -8.25
N VAL A 140 16.58 -25.56 -9.00
CA VAL A 140 17.51 -24.77 -9.82
C VAL A 140 18.56 -24.11 -8.94
N VAL A 141 18.17 -23.48 -7.83
CA VAL A 141 19.10 -22.86 -6.87
C VAL A 141 20.06 -23.89 -6.28
N GLU A 142 19.58 -25.06 -5.85
CA GLU A 142 20.42 -26.12 -5.28
C GLU A 142 21.43 -26.69 -6.29
N ASN A 143 21.14 -26.57 -7.59
CA ASN A 143 22.01 -27.03 -8.67
C ASN A 143 22.94 -25.93 -9.23
N CYS A 144 22.90 -24.71 -8.69
CA CYS A 144 23.90 -23.69 -9.02
C CYS A 144 25.28 -24.12 -8.51
N ASN A 145 26.24 -24.26 -9.43
CA ASN A 145 27.57 -24.79 -9.10
C ASN A 145 28.58 -23.69 -8.75
N THR A 146 28.27 -22.45 -9.12
CA THR A 146 29.12 -21.29 -8.87
C THR A 146 28.34 -20.15 -8.23
N GLU A 147 29.09 -19.24 -7.59
CA GLU A 147 28.55 -17.98 -7.07
C GLU A 147 27.85 -17.18 -8.19
N ALA A 148 28.47 -17.11 -9.37
CA ALA A 148 27.92 -16.42 -10.54
C ALA A 148 26.59 -17.02 -11.02
N ASP A 149 26.43 -18.34 -10.99
CA ASP A 149 25.15 -18.99 -11.35
C ASP A 149 24.04 -18.55 -10.38
N THR A 150 24.35 -18.51 -9.09
CA THR A 150 23.39 -18.11 -8.06
C THR A 150 23.06 -16.61 -8.16
N GLU A 151 24.07 -15.75 -8.40
CA GLU A 151 23.86 -14.33 -8.68
C GLU A 151 22.95 -14.12 -9.89
N ASN A 152 23.21 -14.82 -10.99
CA ASN A 152 22.41 -14.74 -12.22
C ASN A 152 20.96 -15.17 -11.96
N PHE A 153 20.75 -16.23 -11.18
CA PHE A 153 19.41 -16.65 -10.79
C PHE A 153 18.69 -15.60 -9.93
N ILE A 154 19.38 -15.01 -8.94
CA ILE A 154 18.83 -13.90 -8.15
C ILE A 154 18.48 -12.71 -9.06
N MET A 155 19.35 -12.38 -10.03
CA MET A 155 19.08 -11.32 -11.01
C MET A 155 17.85 -11.65 -11.88
N CYS A 156 17.62 -12.92 -12.24
CA CYS A 156 16.38 -13.35 -12.89
C CYS A 156 15.16 -13.04 -12.03
N LEU A 157 15.19 -13.39 -10.74
CA LEU A 157 14.09 -13.10 -9.81
C LEU A 157 13.86 -11.60 -9.67
N LEU A 158 14.93 -10.81 -9.51
CA LEU A 158 14.86 -9.35 -9.41
C LEU A 158 14.28 -8.73 -10.69
N GLN A 159 14.64 -9.24 -11.87
CA GLN A 159 14.05 -8.79 -13.13
C GLN A 159 12.54 -9.07 -13.17
N ARG A 160 12.09 -10.23 -12.69
CA ARG A 160 10.66 -10.55 -12.58
C ARG A 160 9.93 -9.64 -11.59
N PHE A 161 10.56 -9.28 -10.47
CA PHE A 161 10.02 -8.27 -9.55
C PHE A 161 9.94 -6.88 -10.19
N ILE A 162 10.92 -6.48 -11.00
CA ILE A 162 10.90 -5.22 -11.78
C ILE A 162 9.76 -5.22 -12.79
N ILE A 163 9.59 -6.30 -13.56
CA ILE A 163 8.49 -6.44 -14.52
C ILE A 163 7.15 -6.33 -13.79
N LEU A 164 7.00 -7.03 -12.66
CA LEU A 164 5.78 -6.99 -11.85
C LEU A 164 5.49 -5.59 -11.30
N ARG A 165 6.50 -4.89 -10.78
CA ARG A 165 6.40 -3.50 -10.32
C ARG A 165 6.04 -2.56 -11.47
N ASN A 166 6.68 -2.69 -12.62
CA ASN A 166 6.45 -1.80 -13.75
C ASN A 166 5.08 -2.04 -14.38
N ALA A 167 4.60 -3.29 -14.41
CA ALA A 167 3.22 -3.62 -14.80
C ALA A 167 2.19 -2.98 -13.85
N SER A 168 2.56 -2.72 -12.59
CA SER A 168 1.73 -1.98 -11.64
C SER A 168 1.78 -0.45 -11.82
N TYR A 169 2.65 0.09 -12.67
CA TYR A 169 2.70 1.52 -12.99
C TYR A 169 1.60 1.90 -13.98
N ILE A 170 0.50 2.42 -13.46
CA ILE A 170 -0.64 2.86 -14.25
C ILE A 170 -0.51 4.35 -14.56
N ARG A 171 -0.32 4.69 -15.85
CA ARG A 171 -0.35 6.09 -16.30
C ARG A 171 -1.74 6.67 -16.04
N LEU A 172 -1.81 7.70 -15.20
CA LEU A 172 -3.07 8.37 -14.89
C LEU A 172 -3.60 9.14 -16.09
N ALA A 173 -4.88 8.95 -16.38
CA ALA A 173 -5.65 9.73 -17.33
C ALA A 173 -5.71 11.17 -16.81
N ARG A 174 -5.29 12.09 -17.68
CA ARG A 174 -5.37 13.53 -17.44
C ARG A 174 -6.41 14.09 -18.39
N THR A 175 -7.28 14.95 -17.89
CA THR A 175 -8.25 15.67 -18.70
C THR A 175 -8.05 17.17 -18.51
N GLY A 176 -8.62 17.95 -19.42
CA GLY A 176 -8.66 19.41 -19.29
C GLY A 176 -9.69 19.86 -18.25
N ARG A 177 -10.70 20.60 -18.70
CA ARG A 177 -11.77 21.12 -17.82
C ARG A 177 -12.97 20.18 -17.81
N PHE A 178 -13.47 19.86 -16.62
CA PHE A 178 -14.79 19.27 -16.42
C PHE A 178 -15.83 20.32 -16.04
N SER A 179 -17.07 20.11 -16.50
CA SER A 179 -18.25 20.79 -15.97
C SER A 179 -18.51 20.36 -14.52
N ILE A 180 -19.35 21.12 -13.80
CA ILE A 180 -19.70 20.78 -12.42
C ILE A 180 -20.45 19.44 -12.36
N GLU A 181 -21.34 19.17 -13.31
CA GLU A 181 -22.03 17.89 -13.43
C GLU A 181 -21.09 16.72 -13.73
N GLN A 182 -20.04 16.95 -14.53
CA GLN A 182 -19.00 15.94 -14.76
C GLN A 182 -18.20 15.65 -13.48
N TYR A 183 -17.84 16.67 -12.70
CA TYR A 183 -17.23 16.45 -11.38
C TYR A 183 -18.16 15.69 -10.43
N ARG A 184 -19.46 16.04 -10.40
CA ARG A 184 -20.44 15.36 -9.56
C ARG A 184 -20.51 13.87 -9.91
N LYS A 185 -20.62 13.53 -11.19
CA LYS A 185 -20.60 12.13 -11.67
C LYS A 185 -19.29 11.41 -11.33
N LEU A 186 -18.15 12.06 -11.55
CA LEU A 186 -16.83 11.52 -11.23
C LEU A 186 -16.73 11.19 -9.74
N LEU A 187 -17.05 12.15 -8.87
CA LEU A 187 -16.93 11.97 -7.42
C LEU A 187 -17.87 10.88 -6.91
N LEU A 188 -19.12 10.83 -7.38
CA LEU A 188 -20.08 9.77 -7.02
C LEU A 188 -19.59 8.37 -7.42
N ASP A 189 -19.01 8.23 -8.61
CA ASP A 189 -18.46 6.94 -9.08
C ASP A 189 -17.21 6.52 -8.30
N LEU A 190 -16.37 7.48 -7.88
CA LEU A 190 -15.18 7.18 -7.08
C LEU A 190 -15.54 6.77 -5.64
N VAL A 191 -16.44 7.50 -4.97
CA VAL A 191 -16.81 7.21 -3.58
C VAL A 191 -17.71 5.97 -3.43
N SER A 192 -18.34 5.51 -4.51
CA SER A 192 -19.11 4.25 -4.52
C SER A 192 -18.23 3.02 -4.79
N HIS A 193 -16.98 3.21 -5.21
CA HIS A 193 -16.05 2.10 -5.42
C HIS A 193 -15.46 1.59 -4.10
N GLN A 194 -15.43 0.26 -3.93
CA GLN A 194 -14.82 -0.40 -2.78
C GLN A 194 -13.29 -0.23 -2.79
N SER A 195 -12.83 0.92 -2.28
CA SER A 195 -11.42 1.29 -2.19
C SER A 195 -10.82 1.09 -0.80
N GLY A 196 -11.58 0.52 0.13
CA GLY A 196 -11.21 0.46 1.55
C GLY A 196 -11.10 1.85 2.20
N GLY A 197 -11.91 2.82 1.76
CA GLY A 197 -11.88 4.20 2.24
C GLY A 197 -10.87 5.12 1.56
N LEU A 198 -10.03 4.61 0.63
CA LEU A 198 -8.96 5.42 0.03
C LEU A 198 -9.46 6.56 -0.85
N PHE A 199 -10.46 6.34 -1.70
CA PHE A 199 -10.98 7.44 -2.51
C PHE A 199 -11.53 8.59 -1.66
N PRO A 200 -12.41 8.36 -0.67
CA PRO A 200 -12.85 9.41 0.26
C PRO A 200 -11.70 10.18 0.91
N VAL A 201 -10.66 9.49 1.40
CA VAL A 201 -9.48 10.12 2.00
C VAL A 201 -8.75 11.03 1.00
N LEU A 202 -8.40 10.51 -0.18
CA LEU A 202 -7.66 11.29 -1.19
C LEU A 202 -8.48 12.49 -1.68
N ILE A 203 -9.78 12.32 -1.85
CA ILE A 203 -10.70 13.39 -2.27
C ILE A 203 -10.76 14.49 -1.22
N THR A 204 -10.87 14.14 0.06
CA THR A 204 -10.84 15.11 1.17
C THR A 204 -9.52 15.87 1.20
N ILE A 205 -8.39 15.18 1.12
CA ILE A 205 -7.07 15.83 1.15
C ILE A 205 -6.92 16.79 -0.04
N ALA A 206 -7.26 16.35 -1.25
CA ALA A 206 -7.20 17.20 -2.44
C ALA A 206 -8.10 18.43 -2.33
N PHE A 207 -9.27 18.28 -1.70
CA PHE A 207 -10.20 19.38 -1.47
C PHE A 207 -9.61 20.44 -0.52
N PHE A 208 -9.10 20.05 0.64
CA PHE A 208 -8.53 21.01 1.58
C PHE A 208 -7.20 21.60 1.09
N GLN A 209 -6.38 20.83 0.35
CA GLN A 209 -5.21 21.37 -0.34
C GLN A 209 -5.59 22.40 -1.41
N MET A 210 -6.70 22.19 -2.11
CA MET A 210 -7.23 23.16 -3.06
C MET A 210 -7.68 24.43 -2.37
N LEU A 211 -8.41 24.35 -1.25
CA LEU A 211 -8.82 25.52 -0.48
C LEU A 211 -7.61 26.30 0.04
N SER A 212 -6.62 25.60 0.60
CA SER A 212 -5.38 26.19 1.11
C SER A 212 -4.65 26.97 0.01
N GLU A 213 -4.51 26.39 -1.18
CA GLU A 213 -3.84 27.06 -2.30
C GLU A 213 -4.66 28.23 -2.85
N GLN A 214 -5.97 28.03 -3.05
CA GLN A 214 -6.87 29.03 -3.61
C GLN A 214 -6.98 30.27 -2.73
N HIS A 215 -6.90 30.12 -1.41
CA HIS A 215 -7.00 31.20 -0.44
C HIS A 215 -5.66 31.59 0.19
N SER A 216 -4.55 30.98 -0.22
CA SER A 216 -3.21 31.21 0.34
C SER A 216 -3.16 31.04 1.87
N LEU A 217 -3.81 29.99 2.36
CA LEU A 217 -3.84 29.64 3.78
C LEU A 217 -2.54 28.93 4.18
N ASP A 218 -2.14 29.11 5.43
CA ASP A 218 -0.94 28.51 6.05
C ASP A 218 -1.18 27.07 6.54
N TRP A 219 -2.10 26.35 5.90
CA TRP A 219 -2.55 25.05 6.35
C TRP A 219 -1.50 23.96 6.09
N GLU A 220 -1.09 23.29 7.16
CA GLU A 220 -0.36 22.03 7.10
C GLU A 220 -1.36 20.87 7.18
N ILE A 221 -1.49 20.11 6.10
CA ILE A 221 -2.45 19.00 5.99
C ILE A 221 -1.69 17.68 6.11
N THR A 222 -1.96 16.95 7.20
CA THR A 222 -1.39 15.64 7.49
C THR A 222 -2.50 14.59 7.48
N TRP A 223 -2.18 13.36 7.10
CA TRP A 223 -3.13 12.26 7.11
C TRP A 223 -2.45 10.97 7.52
N GLN A 224 -3.21 10.04 8.10
CA GLN A 224 -2.73 8.70 8.35
C GLN A 224 -2.89 7.85 7.08
N GLY A 225 -1.84 7.13 6.70
CA GLY A 225 -1.98 6.07 5.70
C GLY A 225 -2.98 5.02 6.21
N ILE A 226 -3.86 4.53 5.34
CA ILE A 226 -5.00 3.63 5.65
C ILE A 226 -4.60 2.33 6.37
N ASN A 227 -3.30 2.02 6.44
CA ASN A 227 -2.75 0.81 7.03
C ASN A 227 -1.96 1.04 8.33
N VAL A 228 -1.94 2.23 8.91
CA VAL A 228 -1.26 2.49 10.19
C VAL A 228 -2.26 2.28 11.32
N ALA A 229 -1.93 1.41 12.29
CA ALA A 229 -2.79 1.19 13.45
C ALA A 229 -2.87 2.47 14.32
N ASP A 230 -4.09 2.83 14.73
CA ASP A 230 -4.45 4.05 15.48
C ASP A 230 -3.57 4.32 16.73
N ASN A 231 -2.99 3.28 17.32
CA ASN A 231 -2.33 3.36 18.64
C ASN A 231 -0.90 3.93 18.64
N ALA A 232 -0.30 4.27 17.49
CA ALA A 232 1.13 4.61 17.43
C ALA A 232 1.47 6.09 17.20
N THR A 233 0.52 6.98 16.84
CA THR A 233 0.89 8.30 16.28
C THR A 233 0.26 9.53 16.92
N GLY A 234 -0.70 9.39 17.84
CA GLY A 234 -1.37 10.56 18.45
C GLY A 234 -2.19 11.37 17.44
N ALA A 235 -2.74 10.73 16.40
CA ALA A 235 -3.54 11.43 15.41
C ALA A 235 -4.92 11.82 15.92
N GLU A 236 -5.32 13.02 15.54
CA GLU A 236 -6.55 13.67 15.99
C GLU A 236 -7.76 13.30 15.11
N GLY A 237 -7.50 12.87 13.88
CA GLY A 237 -8.46 12.33 12.92
C GLY A 237 -7.74 11.62 11.78
N ASP A 238 -8.49 11.12 10.79
CA ASP A 238 -7.92 10.53 9.58
C ASP A 238 -7.13 11.57 8.77
N VAL A 239 -7.62 12.82 8.77
CA VAL A 239 -6.94 14.01 8.25
C VAL A 239 -6.91 15.07 9.34
N THR A 240 -5.74 15.66 9.55
CA THR A 240 -5.54 16.75 10.51
C THR A 240 -4.98 17.96 9.78
N ILE A 241 -5.61 19.12 9.96
CA ILE A 241 -5.21 20.41 9.40
C ILE A 241 -4.70 21.28 10.54
N LYS A 242 -3.46 21.72 10.44
CA LYS A 242 -2.85 22.66 11.37
C LYS A 242 -2.69 24.03 10.73
N SER A 243 -2.86 25.09 11.52
CA SER A 243 -2.51 26.47 11.16
C SER A 243 -1.66 27.02 12.31
N ASN A 244 -0.53 27.65 11.97
CA ASN A 244 0.45 28.14 12.94
C ASN A 244 0.86 27.12 14.03
N GLY A 245 0.97 25.84 13.64
CA GLY A 245 1.35 24.74 14.55
C GLY A 245 0.24 24.25 15.49
N THR A 246 -0.95 24.86 15.45
CA THR A 246 -2.13 24.45 16.23
C THR A 246 -3.15 23.75 15.34
N THR A 247 -3.87 22.78 15.89
CA THR A 247 -4.92 22.08 15.16
C THR A 247 -6.08 23.03 14.87
N PHE A 248 -6.26 23.30 13.58
CA PHE A 248 -7.36 24.11 13.06
C PHE A 248 -8.60 23.26 12.83
N LEU A 249 -8.44 22.03 12.30
CA LEU A 249 -9.54 21.13 12.02
C LEU A 249 -9.04 19.68 12.02
N ALA A 250 -9.72 18.80 12.76
CA ALA A 250 -9.55 17.35 12.61
C ALA A 250 -10.76 16.75 11.89
N ILE A 251 -10.50 15.77 11.03
CA ILE A 251 -11.50 15.20 10.14
C ILE A 251 -11.49 13.68 10.28
N GLU A 252 -12.66 13.12 10.55
CA GLU A 252 -12.91 11.67 10.47
C GLU A 252 -13.71 11.38 9.20
N ILE A 253 -13.24 10.43 8.40
CA ILE A 253 -13.85 10.02 7.14
C ILE A 253 -14.47 8.64 7.35
N THR A 254 -15.79 8.54 7.21
CA THR A 254 -16.51 7.31 7.55
C THR A 254 -17.51 6.91 6.48
N GLU A 255 -17.50 5.61 6.18
CA GLU A 255 -18.56 4.93 5.43
C GLU A 255 -19.57 4.25 6.36
N ARG A 256 -19.28 4.23 7.67
CA ARG A 256 -20.13 3.62 8.70
C ARG A 256 -21.23 4.60 9.14
N PRO A 257 -22.39 4.07 9.58
CA PRO A 257 -23.43 4.89 10.19
C PRO A 257 -22.89 5.72 11.35
N LEU A 258 -23.38 6.96 11.44
CA LEU A 258 -23.05 7.91 12.50
C LEU A 258 -24.26 8.02 13.43
N ASP A 259 -24.12 7.42 14.62
CA ASP A 259 -25.08 7.49 15.72
C ASP A 259 -24.46 8.21 16.94
N GLN A 260 -25.26 8.48 17.97
CA GLN A 260 -24.78 9.09 19.21
C GLN A 260 -23.58 8.35 19.83
N ARG A 261 -23.54 7.02 19.76
CA ARG A 261 -22.46 6.23 20.36
C ARG A 261 -21.14 6.50 19.66
N ARG A 262 -21.14 6.60 18.33
CA ARG A 262 -19.95 6.94 17.55
C ARG A 262 -19.44 8.34 17.91
N ILE A 263 -20.32 9.33 18.01
CA ILE A 263 -19.92 10.70 18.36
C ILE A 263 -19.31 10.76 19.76
N VAL A 264 -19.97 10.16 20.75
CA VAL A 264 -19.48 10.13 22.14
C VAL A 264 -18.17 9.34 22.25
N SER A 265 -18.04 8.23 21.53
CA SER A 265 -16.80 7.46 21.50
C SER A 265 -15.65 8.31 20.94
N THR A 266 -15.82 8.89 19.75
CA THR A 266 -14.79 9.73 19.12
C THR A 266 -14.44 10.93 19.99
N PHE A 267 -15.44 11.54 20.66
CA PHE A 267 -15.20 12.62 21.59
C PHE A 267 -14.25 12.20 22.72
N ASN A 268 -14.53 11.08 23.39
CA ASN A 268 -13.74 10.59 24.51
C ASN A 268 -12.37 10.05 24.11
N THR A 269 -12.21 9.53 22.89
CA THR A 269 -10.97 8.88 22.45
C THR A 269 -10.07 9.74 21.58
N LYS A 270 -10.58 10.82 20.96
CA LYS A 270 -9.81 11.68 20.05
C LYS A 270 -9.95 13.16 20.39
N ILE A 271 -11.19 13.67 20.48
CA ILE A 271 -11.45 15.12 20.56
C ILE A 271 -10.97 15.71 21.89
N ILE A 272 -11.43 15.17 23.03
CA ILE A 272 -11.11 15.73 24.34
C ILE A 272 -9.65 15.51 24.74
N LEU A 273 -9.06 14.37 24.34
CA LEU A 273 -7.68 14.02 24.68
C LEU A 273 -6.66 14.93 24.00
N ASN A 274 -6.98 15.44 22.80
CA ASN A 274 -6.11 16.33 22.03
C ASN A 274 -6.62 17.79 21.99
N ASP A 275 -7.65 18.11 22.79
CA ASP A 275 -8.34 19.40 22.84
C ASP A 275 -8.73 20.01 21.47
N VAL A 276 -9.20 19.16 20.55
CA VAL A 276 -9.60 19.59 19.22
C VAL A 276 -10.94 20.33 19.29
N LYS A 277 -10.94 21.64 19.00
CA LYS A 277 -12.16 22.46 19.06
C LYS A 277 -13.08 22.26 17.85
N GLU A 278 -12.50 22.05 16.68
CA GLU A 278 -13.20 21.91 15.41
C GLU A 278 -13.04 20.48 14.88
N TYR A 279 -14.15 19.74 14.81
CA TYR A 279 -14.15 18.35 14.36
C TYR A 279 -15.19 18.15 13.26
N LEU A 280 -14.77 17.56 12.14
CA LEU A 280 -15.64 17.31 11.01
C LEU A 280 -15.73 15.80 10.71
N PHE A 281 -16.94 15.27 10.74
CA PHE A 281 -17.23 13.96 10.17
C PHE A 281 -17.61 14.12 8.69
N ILE A 282 -16.79 13.53 7.82
CA ILE A 282 -17.09 13.42 6.39
C ILE A 282 -17.69 12.04 6.12
N TYR A 283 -18.89 12.02 5.54
CA TYR A 283 -19.56 10.79 5.14
C TYR A 283 -19.76 10.73 3.61
N THR A 284 -19.92 9.52 3.09
CA THR A 284 -20.14 9.27 1.65
C THR A 284 -21.61 9.02 1.34
N ASN A 285 -22.18 7.93 1.87
CA ASN A 285 -23.54 7.48 1.54
C ASN A 285 -24.50 7.49 2.73
N THR A 286 -24.02 7.17 3.93
CA THR A 286 -24.87 7.06 5.12
C THR A 286 -24.89 8.38 5.88
N GLU A 287 -26.04 9.04 5.88
CA GLU A 287 -26.24 10.28 6.64
C GLU A 287 -26.18 10.02 8.16
N PRO A 288 -25.72 11.00 8.95
CA PRO A 288 -25.84 10.96 10.40
C PRO A 288 -27.30 10.90 10.83
N ASP A 289 -27.60 10.12 11.86
CA ASP A 289 -28.94 10.08 12.43
C ASP A 289 -29.23 11.27 13.36
N ASP A 290 -30.49 11.43 13.75
CA ASP A 290 -30.92 12.51 14.66
C ASP A 290 -30.18 12.47 16.02
N THR A 291 -29.77 11.28 16.47
CA THR A 291 -29.07 11.11 17.75
C THR A 291 -27.63 11.61 17.66
N ALA A 292 -26.96 11.45 16.51
CA ALA A 292 -25.66 12.04 16.24
C ALA A 292 -25.72 13.58 16.24
N HIS A 293 -26.74 14.15 15.60
CA HIS A 293 -26.96 15.61 15.61
C HIS A 293 -27.25 16.15 17.01
N GLN A 294 -28.03 15.44 17.83
CA GLN A 294 -28.28 15.82 19.23
C GLN A 294 -27.01 15.75 20.09
N ALA A 295 -26.17 14.73 19.88
CA ALA A 295 -24.89 14.60 20.55
C ALA A 295 -23.97 15.78 20.19
N ALA A 296 -23.84 16.11 18.91
CA ALA A 296 -23.05 17.26 18.45
C ALA A 296 -23.53 18.59 19.06
N LYS A 297 -24.85 18.83 19.12
CA LYS A 297 -25.42 20.01 19.80
C LYS A 297 -25.07 20.08 21.28
N THR A 298 -25.05 18.93 21.95
CA THR A 298 -24.65 18.84 23.36
C THR A 298 -23.17 19.21 23.53
N LEU A 299 -22.30 18.72 22.65
CA LEU A 299 -20.86 19.05 22.66
C LEU A 299 -20.60 20.52 22.33
N PHE A 300 -21.39 21.13 21.45
CA PHE A 300 -21.31 22.56 21.15
C PHE A 300 -21.53 23.42 22.39
N SER A 301 -22.50 23.05 23.24
CA SER A 301 -22.71 23.74 24.53
C SER A 301 -21.52 23.64 25.50
N GLN A 302 -20.59 22.71 25.24
CA GLN A 302 -19.35 22.50 26.02
C GLN A 302 -18.12 23.14 25.34
N GLY A 303 -18.30 23.85 24.22
CA GLY A 303 -17.23 24.52 23.49
C GLY A 303 -16.51 23.65 22.45
N TYR A 304 -17.12 22.55 22.01
CA TYR A 304 -16.60 21.69 20.95
C TYR A 304 -17.54 21.69 19.74
N GLU A 305 -17.03 22.08 18.59
CA GLU A 305 -17.78 22.14 17.35
C GLU A 305 -17.61 20.85 16.55
N VAL A 306 -18.66 20.01 16.56
CA VAL A 306 -18.70 18.74 15.84
C VAL A 306 -19.70 18.84 14.70
N ASN A 307 -19.21 18.81 13.46
CA ASN A 307 -19.99 19.01 12.25
C ASN A 307 -19.99 17.76 11.37
N PHE A 308 -20.94 17.72 10.43
CA PHE A 308 -21.13 16.61 9.48
C PHE A 308 -21.23 17.15 8.05
N ALA A 309 -20.55 16.51 7.10
CA ALA A 309 -20.65 16.87 5.70
C ALA A 309 -20.61 15.66 4.76
N ASN A 310 -21.48 15.66 3.75
CA ASN A 310 -21.34 14.75 2.63
C ASN A 310 -20.16 15.21 1.76
N ILE A 311 -19.21 14.32 1.47
CA ILE A 311 -17.99 14.69 0.72
C ILE A 311 -18.28 15.26 -0.67
N VAL A 312 -19.26 14.70 -1.38
CA VAL A 312 -19.59 15.12 -2.74
C VAL A 312 -20.27 16.48 -2.70
N GLU A 313 -21.29 16.66 -1.86
CA GLU A 313 -21.99 17.95 -1.77
C GLU A 313 -21.07 19.07 -1.27
N LEU A 314 -20.19 18.78 -0.31
CA LEU A 314 -19.21 19.74 0.18
C LEU A 314 -18.35 20.29 -0.97
N ILE A 315 -17.81 19.40 -1.80
CA ILE A 315 -16.94 19.78 -2.91
C ILE A 315 -17.73 20.50 -4.01
N ILE A 316 -18.90 19.97 -4.40
CA ILE A 316 -19.69 20.57 -5.48
C ILE A 316 -20.18 21.96 -5.11
N ASN A 317 -20.65 22.17 -3.88
CA ASN A 317 -21.08 23.48 -3.42
C ASN A 317 -19.93 24.49 -3.40
N ASN A 318 -18.72 24.05 -3.03
CA ASN A 318 -17.52 24.90 -3.12
C ASN A 318 -17.12 25.18 -4.57
N PHE A 319 -17.23 24.22 -5.48
CA PHE A 319 -16.97 24.46 -6.91
C PHE A 319 -17.95 25.44 -7.56
N LEU A 320 -19.18 25.54 -7.04
CA LEU A 320 -20.17 26.53 -7.47
C LEU A 320 -19.82 27.94 -6.96
N ALA A 321 -19.26 28.05 -5.75
CA ALA A 321 -18.92 29.32 -5.12
C ALA A 321 -17.53 29.86 -5.52
N LEU A 322 -16.61 29.00 -5.95
CA LEU A 322 -15.23 29.35 -6.27
C LEU A 322 -15.01 29.57 -7.77
N PRO A 323 -13.97 30.36 -8.15
CA PRO A 323 -13.63 30.54 -9.56
C PRO A 323 -13.21 29.22 -10.23
N SER A 324 -13.31 29.18 -11.55
CA SER A 324 -13.07 27.94 -12.32
C SER A 324 -11.68 27.31 -12.16
N ASN A 325 -10.67 28.09 -11.73
CA ASN A 325 -9.31 27.59 -11.48
C ASN A 325 -9.24 26.66 -10.25
N ALA A 326 -10.12 26.82 -9.26
CA ALA A 326 -10.19 25.95 -8.08
C ALA A 326 -10.36 24.47 -8.48
N ARG A 327 -11.18 24.22 -9.51
CA ARG A 327 -11.37 22.88 -10.09
C ARG A 327 -10.09 22.31 -10.72
N THR A 328 -9.30 23.16 -11.37
CA THR A 328 -7.99 22.75 -11.92
C THR A 328 -7.02 22.39 -10.80
N ILE A 329 -6.97 23.20 -9.73
CA ILE A 329 -6.13 22.94 -8.56
C ILE A 329 -6.54 21.61 -7.92
N PHE A 330 -7.82 21.40 -7.65
CA PHE A 330 -8.33 20.14 -7.11
C PHE A 330 -7.91 18.93 -7.95
N SER A 331 -8.12 18.98 -9.27
CA SER A 331 -7.72 17.90 -10.17
C SER A 331 -6.21 17.65 -10.17
N SER A 332 -5.41 18.72 -10.08
CA SER A 332 -3.96 18.60 -9.94
C SER A 332 -3.56 17.91 -8.63
N LYS A 333 -4.15 18.30 -7.50
CA LYS A 333 -3.93 17.65 -6.19
C LYS A 333 -4.33 16.18 -6.21
N MET A 334 -5.48 15.86 -6.78
CA MET A 334 -5.92 14.47 -6.98
C MET A 334 -4.90 13.67 -7.79
N LEU A 335 -4.40 14.21 -8.90
CA LEU A 335 -3.40 13.52 -9.71
C LEU A 335 -2.09 13.30 -8.94
N VAL A 336 -1.60 14.29 -8.19
CA VAL A 336 -0.38 14.15 -7.36
C VAL A 336 -0.57 13.06 -6.32
N LEU A 337 -1.71 13.05 -5.62
CA LEU A 337 -2.01 12.04 -4.61
C LEU A 337 -2.12 10.64 -5.22
N LEU A 338 -2.80 10.50 -6.35
CA LEU A 338 -2.97 9.23 -7.07
C LEU A 338 -1.67 8.72 -7.70
N ASP A 339 -0.76 9.62 -8.09
CA ASP A 339 0.52 9.23 -8.71
C ASP A 339 1.51 8.67 -7.69
N SER A 340 1.25 8.89 -6.39
CA SER A 340 1.99 8.28 -5.29
C SER A 340 2.15 6.77 -5.48
N ARG A 341 3.33 6.27 -5.14
CA ARG A 341 3.67 4.84 -5.24
C ARG A 341 2.96 4.00 -4.16
N GLU A 342 2.45 4.64 -3.12
CA GLU A 342 1.65 3.99 -2.07
C GLU A 342 0.20 3.70 -2.50
N VAL A 343 -0.27 4.34 -3.59
CA VAL A 343 -1.62 4.12 -4.11
C VAL A 343 -1.64 2.86 -4.98
N PRO A 344 -2.50 1.86 -4.67
CA PRO A 344 -2.56 0.61 -5.44
C PRO A 344 -2.92 0.84 -6.92
N ALA A 345 -2.36 0.02 -7.80
CA ALA A 345 -2.65 0.07 -9.25
C ALA A 345 -4.15 0.02 -9.56
N ALA A 346 -4.93 -0.81 -8.84
CA ALA A 346 -6.38 -0.92 -9.02
C ALA A 346 -7.11 0.41 -8.84
N ILE A 347 -6.65 1.26 -7.91
CA ILE A 347 -7.22 2.59 -7.64
C ILE A 347 -6.91 3.54 -8.80
N LYS A 348 -5.69 3.47 -9.35
CA LYS A 348 -5.28 4.24 -10.53
C LYS A 348 -6.07 3.82 -11.79
N VAL A 349 -6.32 2.51 -11.95
CA VAL A 349 -7.17 1.99 -13.03
C VAL A 349 -8.59 2.50 -12.89
N LYS A 350 -9.17 2.41 -11.69
CA LYS A 350 -10.52 2.93 -11.43
C LYS A 350 -10.62 4.42 -11.74
N TRP A 351 -9.64 5.23 -11.33
CA TRP A 351 -9.58 6.65 -11.73
C TRP A 351 -9.66 6.81 -13.25
N ASN A 352 -8.83 6.08 -14.00
CA ASN A 352 -8.81 6.17 -15.47
C ASN A 352 -10.16 5.79 -16.09
N ASP A 353 -10.81 4.75 -15.56
CA ASP A 353 -12.09 4.27 -16.07
C ASP A 353 -13.22 5.25 -15.75
N SER A 354 -13.24 5.82 -14.54
CA SER A 354 -14.18 6.88 -14.16
C SER A 354 -14.04 8.12 -15.05
N ILE A 355 -12.80 8.51 -15.36
CA ILE A 355 -12.51 9.62 -16.27
C ILE A 355 -13.04 9.34 -17.68
N LYS A 356 -12.80 8.14 -18.24
CA LYS A 356 -13.32 7.76 -19.57
C LYS A 356 -14.84 7.76 -19.59
N MET A 357 -15.48 7.21 -18.55
CA MET A 357 -16.93 7.17 -18.42
C MET A 357 -17.55 8.57 -18.46
N VAL A 358 -16.95 9.53 -17.75
CA VAL A 358 -17.45 10.92 -17.66
C VAL A 358 -17.23 11.69 -18.97
N LEU A 359 -16.21 11.32 -19.75
CA LEU A 359 -15.90 11.91 -21.05
C LEU A 359 -16.64 11.27 -22.24
N ALA A 360 -17.21 10.07 -22.08
CA ALA A 360 -17.95 9.38 -23.13
C ALA A 360 -19.37 9.93 -23.35
N ILE A 361 -19.69 11.07 -22.71
CA ILE A 361 -20.92 11.86 -22.82
C ILE A 361 -20.52 13.21 -23.40
#